data_AF-A0A9C8H830-F1
#
_entry.id   AF-A0A9C8H830-F1
#
_cell.length_a   1.000
_cell.length_b   1.000
_cell.length_c   1.000
_cell.angle_alpha   90.00
_cell.angle_beta   90.00
_cell.angle_gamma   90.00
#
_symmetry.space_group_name_H-M   'P 1'
#
loop_
_entity.id
_entity.type
_entity.pdbx_description
1 polymer ?
#
loop_
_entity_poly.entity_id
_entity_poly.type
_entity_poly.pdbx_seq_one_letter_code
_entity_poly.pdbx_strand_id
1 'polypeptide(L)' 'LAAAMAQADRVVGVYMAEVRPGPFGPVPVDFRERVRARGPAPFALPAQAAE' A
#
# COMPACT_ATOMS: atom_id res chain seq x y z
N LEU A 1 6.78 22.41 10.91
CA LEU A 1 5.86 21.32 10.46
C LEU A 1 4.70 21.86 9.62
N ALA A 2 3.91 22.83 10.12
CA ALA A 2 2.76 23.39 9.38
C ALA A 2 3.08 23.88 7.95
N ALA A 3 4.19 24.61 7.77
CA ALA A 3 4.63 25.07 6.45
C ALA A 3 4.92 23.93 5.46
N ALA A 4 5.43 22.78 5.93
CA ALA A 4 5.70 21.62 5.07
C ALA A 4 4.42 20.88 4.70
N MET A 5 3.47 20.75 5.65
CA MET A 5 2.16 20.13 5.40
C MET A 5 1.32 20.92 4.38
N ALA A 6 1.55 22.23 4.26
CA ALA A 6 0.86 23.08 3.30
C ALA A 6 1.28 22.85 1.84
N GLN A 7 2.36 22.11 1.58
CA GLN A 7 2.92 21.86 0.24
C GLN A 7 2.47 20.50 -0.31
N ALA A 8 1.17 20.21 -0.29
CA ALA A 8 0.63 18.90 -0.66
C ALA A 8 0.82 18.55 -2.15
N ASP A 9 0.99 19.55 -3.01
CA ASP A 9 1.21 19.46 -4.45
C ASP A 9 2.68 19.27 -4.83
N ARG A 10 3.60 19.44 -3.88
CA ARG A 10 5.04 19.36 -4.13
C ARG A 10 5.54 17.91 -4.08
N VAL A 11 5.92 17.37 -5.23
CA VAL A 11 6.59 16.06 -5.33
C VAL A 11 8.03 16.16 -4.81
N VAL A 12 8.39 15.32 -3.84
CA VAL A 12 9.71 15.32 -3.19
C VAL A 12 10.64 14.19 -3.64
N GLY A 13 10.13 13.23 -4.42
CA GLY A 13 10.92 12.12 -4.95
C GLY A 13 10.11 10.85 -5.15
N VAL A 14 10.79 9.80 -5.63
CA VAL A 14 10.19 8.48 -5.81
C VAL A 14 10.13 7.76 -4.48
N TYR A 15 8.96 7.21 -4.16
CA TYR A 15 8.80 6.29 -3.04
C TYR A 15 9.21 4.89 -3.47
N MET A 16 10.31 4.37 -2.92
CA MET A 16 10.78 3.01 -3.19
C MET A 16 10.23 2.04 -2.14
N ALA A 17 9.66 0.94 -2.60
CA ALA A 17 9.20 -0.16 -1.76
C ALA A 17 9.93 -1.44 -2.13
N GLU A 18 10.24 -2.27 -1.13
CA GLU A 18 10.86 -3.57 -1.35
C GLU A 18 9.89 -4.54 -2.04
N VAL A 19 10.40 -5.24 -3.05
CA VAL A 19 9.64 -6.21 -3.85
C VAL A 19 10.40 -7.51 -4.00
N ARG A 20 9.66 -8.61 -4.11
CA ARG A 20 10.18 -9.92 -4.53
C ARG A 20 9.73 -10.25 -5.95
N PRO A 21 10.51 -11.01 -6.74
CA PRO A 21 10.04 -11.53 -8.02
C PRO A 21 8.80 -12.45 -7.86
N GLY A 22 7.88 -12.38 -8.81
CA GLY A 22 6.69 -13.23 -8.86
C GLY A 22 6.32 -13.60 -10.31
N PRO A 23 5.44 -14.59 -10.51
CA PRO A 23 5.12 -15.13 -11.83
C PRO A 23 4.46 -14.12 -12.79
N PHE A 24 3.91 -13.03 -12.26
CA PHE A 24 3.26 -11.96 -13.01
C PHE A 24 3.96 -10.60 -12.82
N GLY A 25 5.22 -10.60 -12.36
CA GLY A 25 5.99 -9.40 -12.04
C GLY A 25 6.30 -9.23 -10.55
N PRO A 26 6.90 -8.08 -10.16
CA PRO A 26 7.31 -7.82 -8.77
C PRO A 26 6.11 -7.75 -7.82
N VAL A 27 6.29 -8.31 -6.61
CA VAL A 27 5.28 -8.35 -5.56
C VAL A 27 5.81 -7.61 -4.33
N PRO A 28 5.11 -6.58 -3.81
CA PRO A 28 5.52 -5.89 -2.59
C PRO A 28 5.64 -6.84 -1.40
N VAL A 29 6.74 -6.71 -0.67
CA VAL A 29 7.02 -7.55 0.51
C VAL A 29 6.13 -7.14 1.67
N ASP A 30 6.02 -5.83 1.93
CA ASP A 30 5.22 -5.29 3.02
C ASP A 30 3.72 -5.33 2.72
N PHE A 31 2.91 -5.61 3.75
CA PHE A 31 1.45 -5.66 3.63
C PHE A 31 0.85 -4.33 3.16
N ARG A 32 1.29 -3.20 3.74
CA ARG A 32 0.76 -1.88 3.40
C ARG A 32 1.02 -1.56 1.94
N GLU A 33 2.18 -1.95 1.44
CA GLU A 33 2.57 -1.73 0.05
C GLU A 33 1.81 -2.63 -0.91
N ARG A 34 1.44 -3.85 -0.50
CA ARG A 34 0.48 -4.66 -1.27
C ARG A 34 -0.88 -3.97 -1.39
N VAL A 35 -1.38 -3.36 -0.31
CA VAL A 35 -2.65 -2.61 -0.31
C VAL A 35 -2.55 -1.34 -1.15
N ARG A 36 -1.45 -0.59 -1.08
CA ARG A 36 -1.24 0.60 -1.94
C ARG A 36 -1.18 0.24 -3.42
N ALA A 37 -0.46 -0.82 -3.77
CA ALA A 37 -0.22 -1.19 -5.16
C ALA A 37 -1.46 -1.80 -5.86
N ARG A 38 -2.31 -2.53 -5.12
CA ARG A 38 -3.45 -3.27 -5.71
C ARG A 38 -4.82 -2.80 -5.20
N GLY A 39 -4.85 -1.87 -4.26
CA GLY A 39 -6.02 -1.57 -3.45
C GLY A 39 -6.20 -2.59 -2.32
N PRO A 40 -7.13 -2.34 -1.39
CA PRO A 40 -7.54 -3.36 -0.43
C PRO A 40 -8.03 -4.56 -1.23
N ALA A 41 -7.36 -5.71 -1.09
CA ALA A 41 -7.92 -6.96 -1.56
C ALA A 41 -9.32 -7.11 -0.94
N PRO A 42 -10.29 -7.79 -1.59
CA PRO A 42 -11.47 -8.23 -0.87
C PRO A 42 -10.96 -9.09 0.29
N PHE A 43 -10.93 -8.52 1.48
CA PHE A 43 -10.72 -9.27 2.69
C PHE A 43 -11.98 -10.13 2.76
N ALA A 44 -11.91 -11.36 2.29
CA ALA A 44 -12.87 -12.38 2.70
C ALA A 44 -12.61 -12.57 4.20
N LEU A 45 -13.15 -11.66 5.01
CA LEU A 45 -13.23 -11.85 6.44
C LEU A 45 -14.12 -13.09 6.51
N PRO A 46 -13.71 -14.18 7.18
CA PRO A 46 -14.72 -15.15 7.56
C PRO A 46 -15.80 -14.34 8.24
N ALA A 47 -17.05 -14.48 7.77
CA ALA A 47 -18.18 -13.85 8.42
C ALA A 47 -18.03 -14.14 9.91
N GLN A 48 -17.81 -13.12 10.73
CA GLN A 48 -17.79 -13.34 12.16
C GLN A 48 -19.19 -13.86 12.47
N ALA A 49 -19.26 -15.10 12.97
CA ALA A 49 -20.52 -15.70 13.39
C ALA A 49 -21.15 -14.72 14.37
N ALA A 50 -22.31 -14.18 13.97
CA ALA A 50 -23.11 -13.35 14.84
C ALA A 50 -23.49 -14.18 16.07
N GLU A 51 -23.07 -13.72 17.24
CA GLU A 51 -23.70 -14.06 18.52
C GLU A 51 -24.50 -12.85 18.99
#